data_AF-A0A5C5YSC9-F1
#
_entry.id   AF-A0A5C5YSC9-F1
#
_cell.length_a   1.000
_cell.length_b   1.000
_cell.length_c   1.000
_cell.angle_alpha   90.00
_cell.angle_beta   90.00
_cell.angle_gamma   90.00
#
_symmetry.space_group_name_H-M   'P 1'
#
loop_
_entity.id
_entity.type
_entity.pdbx_description
1 polymer ?
#
loop_
_entity_poly.entity_id
_entity_poly.type
_entity_poly.pdbx_seq_one_letter_code
_entity_poly.pdbx_strand_id
1 'polypeptide(L)' 'MAKAMTMIGMVVAGLLAVMFALDLAVGVPFAAASAPMDIGMLLCSLILGYLSFNAFRDIR' A
#
# COMPACT_ATOMS: atom_id res chain seq x y z
N MET A 1 10.59 -11.63 -15.94
CA MET A 1 10.92 -11.40 -14.52
C MET A 1 10.46 -10.03 -14.03
N ALA A 2 10.89 -8.91 -14.65
CA ALA A 2 10.57 -7.56 -14.14
C ALA A 2 9.07 -7.22 -14.04
N LYS A 3 8.24 -7.65 -15.01
CA LYS A 3 6.77 -7.45 -14.98
C LYS A 3 6.07 -8.13 -13.79
N ALA A 4 6.58 -9.28 -13.33
CA ALA A 4 5.98 -10.00 -12.21
C ALA A 4 6.26 -9.29 -10.89
N MET A 5 7.49 -8.78 -10.70
CA MET A 5 7.89 -8.05 -9.51
C MET A 5 7.11 -6.73 -9.34
N THR A 6 6.85 -6.01 -10.43
CA THR A 6 6.03 -4.79 -10.38
C THR A 6 4.55 -5.07 -10.11
N MET A 7 4.00 -6.17 -10.63
CA MET A 7 2.65 -6.62 -10.27
C MET A 7 2.53 -7.02 -8.80
N ILE A 8 3.49 -7.77 -8.26
CA ILE A 8 3.51 -8.13 -6.85
C ILE A 8 3.59 -6.87 -5.98
N GLY A 9 4.45 -5.91 -6.35
CA GLY A 9 4.55 -4.62 -5.65
C GLY A 9 3.23 -3.85 -5.61
N MET A 10 2.49 -3.80 -6.73
CA MET A 10 1.16 -3.18 -6.78
C MET A 10 0.13 -3.91 -5.90
N VAL A 11 0.13 -5.25 -5.89
CA VAL A 11 -0.80 -6.05 -5.07
C VAL A 11 -0.53 -5.83 -3.58
N VAL A 12 0.75 -5.89 -3.17
CA VAL A 12 1.15 -5.65 -1.77
C VAL A 12 0.81 -4.23 -1.34
N ALA A 13 1.07 -3.23 -2.18
CA ALA A 13 0.69 -1.85 -1.92
C ALA A 13 -0.83 -1.69 -1.74
N GLY A 14 -1.63 -2.34 -2.58
CA GLY A 14 -3.09 -2.34 -2.47
C GLY A 14 -3.58 -2.97 -1.17
N LEU A 15 -3.02 -4.12 -0.78
CA LEU A 15 -3.38 -4.79 0.48
C LEU A 15 -3.04 -3.92 1.70
N LEU A 16 -1.86 -3.28 1.71
CA LEU A 16 -1.45 -2.37 2.78
C LEU A 16 -2.37 -1.15 2.86
N ALA A 17 -2.68 -0.53 1.71
CA ALA A 17 -3.60 0.61 1.67
C ALA A 17 -4.97 0.26 2.25
N VAL A 18 -5.51 -0.92 1.91
CA VAL A 18 -6.80 -1.40 2.44
C VAL A 18 -6.70 -1.66 3.94
N MET A 19 -5.66 -2.34 4.42
CA MET A 19 -5.47 -2.63 5.85
C MET A 19 -5.39 -1.37 6.70
N PHE A 20 -4.55 -0.40 6.31
CA PHE A 20 -4.37 0.83 7.09
C PHE A 20 -5.53 1.81 6.92
N ALA A 21 -6.25 1.78 5.79
CA ALA A 21 -7.49 2.53 5.65
C ALA A 21 -8.59 1.97 6.57
N LEU A 22 -8.70 0.63 6.65
CA LEU A 22 -9.62 -0.05 7.56
C LEU A 22 -9.27 0.21 9.02
N ASP A 23 -7.99 0.21 9.38
CA ASP A 23 -7.57 0.48 10.75
C ASP A 23 -7.89 1.93 11.14
N LEU A 24 -7.66 2.89 10.24
CA LEU A 24 -8.01 4.28 10.48
C LEU A 24 -9.54 4.52 10.57
N ALA A 25 -10.35 3.75 9.83
CA ALA A 25 -11.79 3.92 9.78
C ALA A 25 -12.56 3.16 10.88
N VAL A 26 -12.12 1.95 11.23
CA VAL A 26 -12.85 1.01 12.12
C VAL A 26 -11.98 0.48 13.27
N GLY A 27 -10.66 0.72 13.26
CA GLY A 27 -9.74 0.21 14.27
C GLY A 27 -9.47 -1.29 14.15
N VAL A 28 -9.67 -1.89 12.98
CA VAL A 28 -9.33 -3.30 12.73
C VAL A 28 -8.32 -3.32 11.60
N PRO A 29 -7.15 -3.99 11.73
CA PRO A 29 -6.77 -5.03 12.71
C PRO A 29 -5.90 -4.60 13.90
N PHE A 30 -5.49 -3.33 14.02
CA PHE A 30 -4.53 -2.87 15.02
C PHE A 30 -5.16 -2.04 16.16
N ALA A 31 -6.49 -2.05 16.29
CA ALA A 31 -7.21 -1.36 17.36
C ALA A 31 -7.00 0.18 17.35
N ALA A 32 -6.68 0.77 16.19
CA ALA A 32 -6.31 2.17 16.07
C ALA A 32 -5.21 2.58 17.08
N ALA A 33 -4.22 1.70 17.28
CA ALA A 33 -3.20 1.87 18.32
C ALA A 33 -2.41 3.19 18.18
N SER A 34 -2.25 3.69 16.94
CA SER A 34 -1.55 4.94 16.68
C SER A 34 -1.97 5.56 15.35
N ALA A 35 -2.85 6.56 15.39
CA ALA A 35 -3.29 7.28 14.19
C ALA A 35 -2.15 7.86 13.32
N PRO A 36 -1.03 8.39 13.88
CA PRO A 36 0.12 8.81 13.07
C PRO A 36 0.77 7.65 12.31
N MET A 37 0.79 6.45 12.88
CA MET A 37 1.33 5.25 12.24
C MET A 37 0.44 4.83 11.07
N ASP A 38 -0.88 4.84 11.27
CA ASP A 38 -1.83 4.40 10.25
C ASP A 38 -1.81 5.34 9.04
N ILE A 39 -1.78 6.65 9.29
CA ILE A 39 -1.65 7.67 8.25
C ILE A 39 -0.31 7.55 7.52
N GLY A 40 0.79 7.37 8.27
CA GLY A 40 2.13 7.23 7.70
C GLY A 40 2.25 6.00 6.81
N MET A 41 1.75 4.86 7.26
CA MET A 41 1.76 3.61 6.50
C MET A 41 0.83 3.65 5.29
N LEU A 42 -0.35 4.27 5.44
CA LEU A 42 -1.25 4.50 4.32
C LEU A 42 -0.57 5.34 3.23
N LEU A 43 0.11 6.42 3.61
CA LEU A 43 0.83 7.28 2.66
C LEU A 43 1.99 6.52 1.97
N CYS A 44 2.78 5.76 2.73
CA CYS A 44 3.83 4.90 2.16
C CYS A 44 3.28 3.86 1.19
N SER A 45 2.14 3.23 1.50
CA SER A 45 1.50 2.24 0.62
C SER A 45 1.04 2.85 -0.71
N LEU A 46 0.51 4.08 -0.69
CA LEU A 46 0.12 4.81 -1.89
C LEU A 46 1.34 5.15 -2.76
N ILE A 47 2.43 5.62 -2.15
CA ILE A 47 3.69 5.90 -2.86
C ILE A 47 4.23 4.63 -3.50
N LEU A 48 4.27 3.52 -2.75
CA LEU A 48 4.75 2.23 -3.25
C LEU A 48 3.90 1.74 -4.45
N GLY A 49 2.58 1.86 -4.35
CA GLY A 49 1.66 1.51 -5.42
C GLY A 49 1.89 2.37 -6.67
N TYR A 50 2.06 3.68 -6.49
CA TYR A 50 2.33 4.62 -7.58
C TYR A 50 3.66 4.30 -8.29
N LEU A 51 4.73 4.08 -7.52
CA LEU A 51 6.05 3.73 -8.08
C LEU A 51 6.02 2.37 -8.80
N SER A 52 5.32 1.38 -8.22
CA SER A 52 5.16 0.06 -8.84
C SER A 52 4.36 0.14 -10.15
N PHE A 53 3.33 0.99 -10.19
CA PHE A 53 2.56 1.25 -11.40
C PHE A 53 3.38 1.96 -12.48
N ASN A 54 4.17 2.97 -12.08
CA ASN A 54 5.03 3.69 -13.02
C ASN A 54 6.09 2.74 -13.62
N ALA A 55 6.75 1.94 -12.78
CA ALA A 55 7.69 0.92 -13.23
C ALA A 55 7.02 -0.13 -14.13
N PHE A 56 5.77 -0.54 -13.84
CA PHE A 56 5.02 -1.43 -14.71
C PHE A 56 4.74 -0.80 -16.08
N ARG A 57 4.43 0.49 -16.14
CA ARG A 57 4.25 1.22 -17.40
C ARG A 57 5.53 1.33 -18.22
N ASP A 58 6.67 1.57 -17.59
CA ASP A 58 7.96 1.66 -18.29
C ASP A 58 8.38 0.31 -18.91
N ILE A 59 8.02 -0.80 -18.26
CA ILE A 59 8.35 -2.16 -18.73
C ILE A 59 7.28 -2.68 -19.72
N ARG A 60 6.09 -2.08 -19.77
CA ARG A 60 4.95 -2.59 -20.55
C ARG A 60 5.16 -2.41 -22.04
#